data_AF-A0AAD6Y7R0-F1
#
_entry.id   AF-A0AAD6Y7R0-F1
#
_cell.length_a   1.000
_cell.length_b   1.000
_cell.length_c   1.000
_cell.angle_alpha   90.00
_cell.angle_beta   90.00
_cell.angle_gamma   90.00
#
_symmetry.space_group_name_H-M   'P 1'
#
loop_
_entity.id
_entity.type
_entity.pdbx_description
1 polymer ?
#
loop_
_entity_poly.entity_id
_entity_poly.type
_entity_poly.pdbx_seq_one_letter_code
_entity_poly.pdbx_strand_id
1 'polypeptide(L)'
;MRRQYHSSYPRKKCSAASSACSRHCPASPGFKLPASPCPEFLITNSVPSDIQINKIHSFIRSAEAEISVLDDHMAHAGPYASRFVESQRAKLANLVESHRGVVSTIRRLPTDILGEIFSQYLGACGLRVHSPKALSHLVGVCARWRAIALASPLLW
;
A
#
# COMPACT_ATOMS: atom_id res chain seq x y z
N MET A 1 -0.83 -27.76 46.34
CA MET A 1 -1.11 -26.46 45.69
C MET A 1 -1.07 -26.62 44.16
N ARG A 2 -2.21 -26.87 43.53
CA ARG A 2 -2.43 -26.74 42.07
C ARG A 2 -3.90 -26.38 41.87
N ARG A 3 -4.19 -25.15 41.43
CA ARG A 3 -5.53 -24.77 40.98
C ARG A 3 -5.55 -24.87 39.46
N GLN A 4 -6.22 -25.89 38.93
CA GLN A 4 -6.60 -25.96 37.53
C GLN A 4 -7.79 -25.01 37.33
N TYR A 5 -7.62 -23.97 36.51
CA TYR A 5 -8.72 -23.16 36.02
C TYR A 5 -9.30 -23.81 34.76
N HIS A 6 -10.44 -24.46 34.90
CA HIS A 6 -11.27 -24.84 33.74
C HIS A 6 -12.06 -23.61 33.28
N SER A 7 -11.62 -23.03 32.16
CA SER A 7 -12.34 -21.97 31.43
C SER A 7 -13.59 -22.57 30.78
N SER A 8 -14.74 -22.42 31.44
CA SER A 8 -16.06 -22.76 30.91
C SER A 8 -16.57 -21.63 30.03
N TYR A 9 -16.19 -21.61 28.75
CA TYR A 9 -16.96 -20.87 27.74
C TYR A 9 -17.89 -21.84 27.01
N PRO A 10 -19.21 -21.61 27.00
CA PRO A 10 -20.12 -22.45 26.26
C PRO A 10 -19.93 -22.20 24.76
N ARG A 11 -19.34 -23.17 24.04
CA ARG A 11 -19.47 -23.25 22.58
C ARG A 11 -20.92 -23.53 22.25
N LYS A 12 -21.70 -22.49 21.97
CA LYS A 12 -23.02 -22.65 21.35
C LYS A 12 -22.83 -23.31 19.99
N LYS A 13 -23.14 -24.61 19.91
CA LYS A 13 -23.27 -25.35 18.65
C LYS A 13 -24.46 -24.75 17.91
N CYS A 14 -24.21 -24.00 16.85
CA CYS A 14 -25.28 -23.62 15.92
C CYS A 14 -25.67 -24.87 15.13
N SER A 15 -26.86 -25.41 15.40
CA SER A 15 -27.46 -26.49 14.63
C SER A 15 -28.28 -25.91 13.48
N ALA A 16 -28.01 -26.43 12.28
CA ALA A 16 -28.90 -26.51 11.12
C ALA A 16 -29.48 -25.22 10.50
N ALA A 17 -28.99 -24.93 9.29
CA ALA A 17 -29.75 -24.58 8.10
C ALA A 17 -30.99 -23.67 8.26
N SER A 18 -30.75 -22.36 8.20
CA SER A 18 -31.68 -21.40 7.59
C SER A 18 -30.91 -20.67 6.49
N SER A 19 -31.43 -20.72 5.26
CA SER A 19 -30.83 -20.12 4.05
C SER A 19 -30.75 -18.59 4.08
N ALA A 20 -31.16 -17.94 5.17
CA ALA A 20 -31.14 -16.49 5.33
C ALA A 20 -29.84 -15.94 5.99
N CYS A 21 -29.02 -16.78 6.62
CA CYS A 21 -27.88 -16.32 7.43
C CYS A 21 -26.51 -16.61 6.80
N SER A 22 -26.42 -16.70 5.47
CA SER A 22 -25.16 -17.00 4.78
C SER A 22 -24.28 -15.77 4.51
N ARG A 23 -24.80 -14.54 4.68
CA ARG A 23 -24.06 -13.31 4.31
C ARG A 23 -23.37 -12.59 5.45
N HIS A 24 -23.67 -12.89 6.72
CA HIS A 24 -23.14 -12.15 7.88
C HIS A 24 -22.58 -13.11 8.95
N CYS A 25 -21.87 -14.15 8.51
CA CYS A 25 -21.08 -14.96 9.43
C CYS A 25 -19.66 -14.39 9.52
N PRO A 26 -19.21 -13.87 10.68
CA PRO A 26 -17.89 -13.23 10.85
C PRO A 26 -16.72 -14.21 10.75
N ALA A 27 -16.99 -15.50 10.57
CA ALA A 27 -16.02 -16.56 10.40
C ALA A 27 -16.01 -17.10 8.96
N SER A 28 -16.12 -16.23 7.95
CA SER A 28 -15.89 -16.66 6.56
C SER A 28 -14.44 -17.10 6.39
N PRO A 29 -14.14 -18.40 6.16
CA PRO A 29 -12.77 -18.91 6.06
C PRO A 29 -12.09 -18.57 4.72
N GLY A 30 -12.53 -17.51 4.05
CA GLY A 30 -12.33 -17.33 2.61
C GLY A 30 -11.61 -16.05 2.17
N PHE A 31 -11.30 -15.10 3.07
CA PHE A 31 -10.60 -13.88 2.65
C PHE A 31 -9.19 -14.23 2.18
N LYS A 32 -8.95 -14.09 0.87
CA LYS A 32 -7.64 -14.21 0.22
C LYS A 32 -7.24 -12.82 -0.23
N LEU A 33 -6.01 -12.42 0.10
CA LEU A 33 -5.46 -11.17 -0.39
C LEU A 33 -5.49 -11.18 -1.93
N PRO A 34 -6.04 -10.14 -2.58
CA PRO A 34 -6.07 -10.09 -4.04
C PRO A 34 -4.66 -9.98 -4.60
N ALA A 35 -4.44 -10.59 -5.76
CA ALA A 35 -3.16 -10.50 -6.44
C ALA A 35 -2.96 -9.08 -7.02
N SER A 36 -1.72 -8.60 -6.99
CA SER A 36 -1.36 -7.34 -7.65
C SER A 36 -1.58 -7.46 -9.17
N PRO A 37 -2.20 -6.47 -9.82
CA PRO A 37 -2.40 -6.48 -11.27
C PRO A 37 -1.11 -6.26 -12.07
N CYS A 38 -0.11 -5.62 -11.45
CA CYS A 38 1.18 -5.25 -12.08
C CYS A 38 2.31 -5.30 -11.02
N PRO A 39 2.71 -6.50 -10.55
CA PRO A 39 3.68 -6.64 -9.46
C PRO A 39 5.07 -6.07 -9.78
N GLU A 40 5.43 -5.99 -11.06
CA GLU A 40 6.71 -5.46 -11.55
C GLU A 40 6.96 -4.00 -11.14
N PHE A 41 5.91 -3.19 -10.98
CA PHE A 41 6.06 -1.78 -10.60
C PHE A 41 6.20 -1.57 -9.09
N LEU A 42 5.93 -2.60 -8.28
CA LEU A 42 6.14 -2.55 -6.84
C LEU A 42 7.64 -2.63 -6.50
N ILE A 43 8.42 -3.28 -7.37
CA ILE A 43 9.86 -3.47 -7.20
C ILE A 43 10.70 -2.54 -8.10
N THR A 44 10.10 -1.93 -9.13
CA THR A 44 10.79 -1.01 -10.04
C THR A 44 10.23 0.40 -9.96
N ASN A 45 11.05 1.39 -10.33
CA ASN A 45 10.62 2.78 -10.55
C ASN A 45 10.29 3.06 -12.02
N SER A 46 9.94 2.02 -12.78
CA SER A 46 9.51 2.13 -14.17
C SER A 46 8.17 2.87 -14.26
N VAL A 47 7.97 3.60 -15.35
CA VAL A 47 6.74 4.35 -15.60
C VAL A 47 5.67 3.40 -16.15
N PRO A 48 4.52 3.24 -15.50
CA PRO A 48 3.43 2.43 -16.04
C PRO A 48 2.77 3.16 -17.23
N SER A 49 2.35 2.40 -18.24
CA SER A 49 1.49 2.90 -19.33
C SER A 49 0.11 3.29 -18.82
N ASP A 50 -0.64 4.13 -19.56
CA ASP A 50 -1.99 4.53 -19.15
C ASP A 50 -2.95 3.34 -18.97
N ILE A 51 -2.78 2.27 -19.75
CA ILE A 51 -3.55 1.03 -19.59
C ILE A 51 -3.23 0.36 -18.24
N GLN A 52 -1.94 0.28 -17.87
CA GLN A 52 -1.52 -0.27 -16.58
C GLN A 52 -1.98 0.62 -15.42
N ILE A 53 -1.89 1.94 -15.57
CA ILE A 53 -2.40 2.91 -14.59
C ILE A 53 -3.89 2.68 -14.33
N ASN A 54 -4.69 2.54 -15.39
CA ASN A 54 -6.12 2.27 -15.27
C ASN A 54 -6.41 0.94 -14.56
N LYS A 55 -5.63 -0.12 -14.85
CA LYS A 55 -5.72 -1.40 -14.12
C LYS A 55 -5.40 -1.23 -12.64
N ILE A 56 -4.35 -0.48 -12.31
CA ILE A 56 -3.96 -0.21 -10.92
C ILE A 56 -5.03 0.62 -10.20
N HIS A 57 -5.60 1.65 -10.82
CA HIS A 57 -6.71 2.42 -10.23
C HIS A 57 -7.97 1.57 -10.03
N SER A 58 -8.29 0.65 -10.94
CA SER A 58 -9.38 -0.30 -10.75
C SER A 58 -9.12 -1.21 -9.55
N PHE A 59 -7.88 -1.71 -9.42
CA PHE A 59 -7.46 -2.53 -8.31
C PHE A 59 -7.55 -1.78 -6.97
N ILE A 60 -7.02 -0.56 -6.89
CA ILE A 60 -7.09 0.29 -5.70
C ILE A 60 -8.55 0.47 -5.25
N ARG A 61 -9.45 0.84 -6.18
CA ARG A 61 -10.87 1.03 -5.87
C ARG A 61 -11.53 -0.24 -5.32
N SER A 62 -11.25 -1.40 -5.92
CA SER A 62 -11.77 -2.68 -5.43
C SER A 62 -11.24 -3.02 -4.03
N ALA A 63 -9.94 -2.84 -3.81
CA ALA A 63 -9.31 -3.11 -2.52
C ALA A 63 -9.80 -2.15 -1.42
N GLU A 64 -10.02 -0.87 -1.73
CA GLU A 64 -10.59 0.09 -0.78
C GLU A 64 -12.02 -0.27 -0.39
N ALA A 65 -12.84 -0.75 -1.33
CA ALA A 65 -14.18 -1.25 -1.03
C ALA A 65 -14.13 -2.48 -0.09
N GLU A 66 -13.20 -3.40 -0.31
CA GLU A 66 -12.97 -4.54 0.58
C GLU A 66 -12.49 -4.10 1.97
N ILE A 67 -11.58 -3.12 2.07
CA ILE A 67 -11.15 -2.55 3.35
C ILE A 67 -12.36 -1.96 4.10
N SER A 68 -13.24 -1.23 3.41
CA SER A 68 -14.46 -0.66 4.02
C SER A 68 -15.35 -1.76 4.60
N VAL A 69 -15.53 -2.88 3.89
CA VAL A 69 -16.30 -4.02 4.39
C VAL A 69 -15.64 -4.62 5.64
N LEU A 70 -14.31 -4.77 5.64
CA LEU A 70 -13.58 -5.27 6.81
C LEU A 70 -13.68 -4.29 7.99
N ASP A 71 -13.63 -2.98 7.75
CA ASP A 71 -13.81 -1.94 8.76
C ASP A 71 -15.20 -1.99 9.38
N ASP A 72 -16.25 -2.15 8.57
CA ASP A 72 -17.61 -2.33 9.08
C ASP A 72 -17.71 -3.59 9.95
N HIS A 73 -17.15 -4.71 9.50
CA HIS A 73 -17.12 -5.94 10.30
C HIS A 73 -16.39 -5.76 11.63
N MET A 74 -15.26 -5.06 11.64
CA MET A 74 -14.51 -4.76 12.86
C MET A 74 -15.31 -3.85 13.80
N ALA A 75 -15.99 -2.83 13.28
CA ALA A 75 -16.82 -1.94 14.08
C ALA A 75 -18.00 -2.69 14.74
N HIS A 76 -18.65 -3.61 14.02
CA HIS A 76 -19.74 -4.42 14.55
C HIS A 76 -19.27 -5.48 15.56
N ALA A 77 -18.08 -6.06 15.37
CA ALA A 77 -17.48 -7.00 16.32
C ALA A 77 -16.91 -6.31 17.57
N GLY A 78 -16.66 -5.00 17.49
CA GLY A 78 -16.10 -4.18 18.56
C GLY A 78 -14.69 -4.65 18.98
N PRO A 79 -14.33 -4.53 20.27
CA PRO A 79 -12.99 -4.91 20.76
C PRO A 79 -12.71 -6.43 20.68
N TYR A 80 -13.69 -7.23 20.25
CA TYR A 80 -13.57 -8.67 20.05
C TYR A 80 -13.30 -9.05 18.59
N ALA A 81 -13.02 -8.08 17.71
CA ALA A 81 -12.56 -8.35 16.36
C ALA A 81 -11.37 -9.32 16.38
N SER A 82 -11.39 -10.32 15.50
CA SER A 82 -10.29 -11.29 15.48
C SER A 82 -9.03 -10.63 14.92
N ARG A 83 -7.87 -10.94 15.54
CA ARG A 83 -6.54 -10.55 15.02
C ARG A 83 -6.32 -10.96 13.56
N PHE A 84 -7.03 -12.00 13.11
CA PHE A 84 -7.01 -12.41 11.72
C PHE A 84 -7.60 -11.33 10.80
N VAL A 85 -8.78 -10.79 11.12
CA VAL A 85 -9.43 -9.72 10.33
C VAL A 85 -8.56 -8.46 10.32
N GLU A 86 -8.03 -8.05 11.48
CA GLU A 86 -7.10 -6.91 11.58
C GLU A 86 -5.87 -7.10 10.68
N SER A 87 -5.28 -8.30 10.70
CA SER A 87 -4.12 -8.63 9.85
C SER A 87 -4.46 -8.57 8.37
N GLN A 88 -5.63 -9.06 7.96
CA GLN A 88 -6.06 -9.02 6.55
C GLN A 88 -6.27 -7.58 6.08
N ARG A 89 -6.98 -6.78 6.86
CA ARG A 89 -7.17 -5.35 6.59
C ARG A 89 -5.84 -4.62 6.44
N ALA A 90 -4.91 -4.84 7.38
CA ALA A 90 -3.59 -4.21 7.34
C ALA A 90 -2.78 -4.60 6.09
N LYS A 91 -2.80 -5.89 5.71
CA LYS A 91 -2.14 -6.36 4.48
C LYS A 91 -2.73 -5.72 3.23
N LEU A 92 -4.06 -5.63 3.15
CA LEU A 92 -4.74 -5.02 2.02
C LEU A 92 -4.46 -3.51 1.93
N ALA A 93 -4.47 -2.81 3.08
CA ALA A 93 -4.12 -1.39 3.15
C ALA A 93 -2.67 -1.13 2.69
N ASN A 94 -1.71 -1.96 3.13
CA ASN A 94 -0.32 -1.86 2.67
C ASN A 94 -0.20 -2.09 1.15
N LEU A 95 -1.00 -3.00 0.61
CA LEU A 95 -1.02 -3.27 -0.82
C LEU A 95 -1.59 -2.09 -1.61
N VAL A 96 -2.68 -1.47 -1.13
CA VAL A 96 -3.23 -0.24 -1.71
C VAL A 96 -2.20 0.89 -1.71
N GLU A 97 -1.55 1.13 -0.57
CA GLU A 97 -0.58 2.21 -0.45
C GLU A 97 0.63 2.01 -1.37
N SER A 98 1.11 0.78 -1.47
CA SER A 98 2.19 0.43 -2.41
C SER A 98 1.80 0.73 -3.86
N HIS A 99 0.55 0.45 -4.26
CA HIS A 99 0.04 0.74 -5.61
C HIS A 99 -0.23 2.23 -5.85
N ARG A 100 -0.63 3.00 -4.82
CA ARG A 100 -0.71 4.46 -4.91
C ARG A 100 0.65 5.08 -5.23
N GLY A 101 1.72 4.55 -4.62
CA GLY A 101 3.10 4.91 -4.98
C GLY A 101 3.44 4.65 -6.45
N VAL A 102 2.91 3.58 -7.04
CA VAL A 102 3.11 3.25 -8.47
C VAL A 102 2.46 4.26 -9.41
N VAL A 103 1.24 4.69 -9.10
CA VAL A 103 0.49 5.66 -9.94
C VAL A 103 0.75 7.11 -9.56
N SER A 104 1.67 7.35 -8.63
CA SER A 104 2.06 8.69 -8.21
C SER A 104 2.59 9.52 -9.37
N THR A 105 2.27 10.81 -9.36
CA THR A 105 2.66 11.76 -10.42
C THR A 105 4.17 11.87 -10.58
N ILE A 106 4.95 11.73 -9.51
CA ILE A 106 6.42 11.81 -9.54
C ILE A 106 7.05 10.77 -10.48
N ARG A 107 6.44 9.58 -10.63
CA ARG A 107 6.93 8.56 -11.58
C ARG A 107 6.66 8.95 -13.04
N ARG A 108 5.75 9.90 -13.30
CA ARG A 108 5.29 10.30 -14.64
C ARG A 108 5.76 11.69 -15.08
N LEU A 109 6.36 12.48 -14.18
CA LEU A 109 6.86 13.81 -14.52
C LEU A 109 7.82 13.76 -15.71
N PRO A 110 7.80 14.72 -16.65
CA PRO A 110 8.84 14.84 -17.66
C PRO A 110 10.22 15.01 -17.03
N THR A 111 11.26 14.65 -17.77
CA THR A 111 12.65 14.78 -17.30
C THR A 111 12.99 16.22 -16.93
N ASP A 112 12.60 17.20 -17.75
CA ASP A 112 12.93 18.61 -17.53
C ASP A 112 12.27 19.13 -16.24
N ILE A 113 11.01 18.77 -16.01
CA ILE A 113 10.27 19.14 -14.79
C ILE A 113 10.91 18.51 -13.55
N LEU A 114 11.32 17.24 -13.64
CA LEU A 114 11.98 16.57 -12.53
C LEU A 114 13.38 17.15 -12.25
N GLY A 115 14.10 17.57 -13.29
CA GLY A 115 15.36 18.30 -13.17
C GLY A 115 15.20 19.66 -12.50
N GLU A 116 14.16 20.41 -12.86
CA GLU A 116 13.83 21.69 -12.20
C GLU A 116 13.52 21.49 -10.71
N ILE A 117 12.73 20.45 -10.37
CA ILE A 117 12.48 20.08 -8.97
C ILE A 117 13.79 19.80 -8.22
N PHE A 118 14.74 19.12 -8.85
CA PHE A 118 16.05 18.86 -8.24
C PHE A 118 16.82 20.17 -7.99
N SER A 119 16.86 21.07 -8.95
CA SER A 119 17.51 22.39 -8.82
C SER A 119 16.92 23.20 -7.66
N GLN A 120 15.58 23.29 -7.61
CA GLN A 120 14.86 23.99 -6.55
C GLN A 120 15.09 23.36 -5.18
N TYR A 121 15.06 22.03 -5.09
CA TYR A 121 15.34 21.29 -3.86
C TYR A 121 16.75 21.59 -3.32
N LEU A 122 17.77 21.55 -4.19
CA LEU A 122 19.15 21.85 -3.79
C LEU A 122 19.28 23.30 -3.30
N GLY A 123 18.69 24.26 -4.02
CA GLY A 123 18.67 25.67 -3.63
C GLY A 123 17.99 25.89 -2.28
N ALA A 124 16.84 25.26 -2.04
CA ALA A 124 16.10 25.36 -0.78
C ALA A 124 16.86 24.76 0.42
N CYS A 125 17.63 23.69 0.22
CA CYS A 125 18.43 23.10 1.29
C CYS A 125 19.67 23.94 1.68
N GLY A 126 19.92 25.07 1.03
CA GLY A 126 21.16 25.85 1.21
C GLY A 126 22.42 25.06 0.84
N LEU A 127 22.23 23.91 0.21
CA LEU A 127 23.30 23.09 -0.32
C LEU A 127 23.72 23.81 -1.59
N ARG A 128 24.96 24.31 -1.62
CA ARG A 128 25.50 24.83 -2.87
C ARG A 128 25.28 23.73 -3.92
N VAL A 129 24.70 24.11 -5.06
CA VAL A 129 24.99 23.46 -6.34
C VAL A 129 26.49 23.13 -6.30
N HIS A 130 26.91 21.91 -6.61
CA HIS A 130 28.27 21.36 -6.36
C HIS A 130 28.54 20.61 -5.03
N SER A 131 27.58 20.42 -4.10
CA SER A 131 27.81 19.55 -2.92
C SER A 131 27.58 18.07 -3.26
N PRO A 132 28.61 17.19 -3.19
CA PRO A 132 28.45 15.76 -3.49
C PRO A 132 27.45 15.06 -2.57
N LYS A 133 27.32 15.56 -1.33
CA LYS A 133 26.39 15.03 -0.32
C LYS A 133 24.93 15.38 -0.64
N ALA A 134 24.69 16.48 -1.35
CA ALA A 134 23.34 16.89 -1.72
C ALA A 134 22.83 16.04 -2.90
N LEU A 135 23.70 15.83 -3.89
CA LEU A 135 23.42 15.00 -5.06
C LEU A 135 23.25 13.52 -4.69
N SER A 136 23.96 13.02 -3.67
CA SER A 136 23.85 11.62 -3.21
C SER A 136 22.42 11.24 -2.82
N HIS A 137 21.65 12.19 -2.25
CA HIS A 137 20.25 11.97 -1.91
C HIS A 137 19.40 11.75 -3.16
N LEU A 138 19.64 12.49 -4.25
CA LEU A 138 18.88 12.38 -5.49
C LEU A 138 19.29 11.13 -6.30
N VAL A 139 20.59 10.91 -6.46
CA VAL A 139 21.11 9.76 -7.23
C VAL A 139 20.87 8.42 -6.54
N GLY A 140 20.57 8.43 -5.23
CA GLY A 140 20.24 7.25 -4.44
C GLY A 140 18.81 6.74 -4.63
N VAL A 141 17.88 7.58 -5.09
CA VAL A 141 16.45 7.23 -5.14
C VAL A 141 16.15 6.13 -6.16
N CYS A 142 16.53 6.32 -7.42
CA CYS A 142 16.35 5.32 -8.47
C CYS A 142 17.25 5.57 -9.68
N ALA A 143 17.33 4.59 -10.59
CA ALA A 143 18.11 4.70 -11.82
C ALA A 143 17.71 5.92 -12.68
N ARG A 144 16.41 6.22 -12.77
CA ARG A 144 15.88 7.37 -13.51
C ARG A 144 16.33 8.70 -12.91
N TRP A 145 16.20 8.86 -11.59
CA TRP A 145 16.66 10.08 -10.89
C TRP A 145 18.16 10.28 -11.05
N ARG A 146 18.93 9.19 -10.95
CA ARG A 146 20.37 9.21 -11.19
C ARG A 146 20.73 9.66 -12.60
N ALA A 147 20.06 9.13 -13.62
CA ALA A 147 20.30 9.52 -15.01
C ALA A 147 20.02 11.00 -15.24
N ILE A 148 18.90 11.52 -14.71
CA ILE A 148 18.52 12.93 -14.83
C ILE A 148 19.51 13.82 -14.09
N ALA A 149 19.88 13.46 -12.87
CA ALA A 149 20.83 14.22 -12.06
C ALA A 149 22.21 14.31 -12.74
N LEU A 150 22.69 13.21 -13.33
CA LEU A 150 23.96 13.20 -14.07
C LEU A 150 23.88 13.96 -15.41
N ALA A 151 22.72 13.98 -16.05
CA ALA A 151 22.51 14.65 -17.33
C ALA A 151 22.18 16.14 -17.21
N SER A 152 22.04 16.69 -15.99
CA SER A 152 21.67 18.09 -15.77
C SER A 152 22.89 18.89 -15.29
N PRO A 153 23.59 19.63 -16.19
CA PRO A 153 24.81 20.36 -15.82
C PRO A 153 24.59 21.38 -14.71
N LEU A 154 23.38 21.94 -14.61
CA LEU A 154 23.00 22.91 -13.58
C LEU A 154 23.01 22.35 -12.15
N LEU A 155 23.12 21.03 -11.99
CA LEU A 155 23.22 20.38 -10.68
C LEU A 155 24.68 20.11 -10.25
N TRP A 156 25.63 20.22 -11.18
CA TRP A 156 27.07 19.96 -11.01
C TRP A 156 27.90 21.22 -11.15
#